data_AF-A0AB36SA91-F1
#
_entry.id   AF-A0AB36SA91-F1
#
_cell.length_a   1.000
_cell.length_b   1.000
_cell.length_c   1.000
_cell.angle_alpha   90.00
_cell.angle_beta   90.00
_cell.angle_gamma   90.00
#
_symmetry.space_group_name_H-M   'P 1'
#
loop_
_entity.id
_entity.type
_entity.pdbx_description
1 polymer ?
#
loop_
_entity_poly.entity_id
_entity_poly.type
_entity_poly.pdbx_seq_one_letter_code
_entity_poly.pdbx_strand_id
1 'polypeptide(L)' 'MMKNLKTLIVYYSRTGNTKVVAKLIQEMVGGDRVQIETEKRPTD' A
#
# COMPACT_ATOMS: atom_id res chain seq x y z
N MET A 1 1.34 -7.73 27.90
CA MET A 1 0.82 -8.47 26.73
C MET A 1 0.96 -7.54 25.53
N MET A 2 1.76 -7.89 24.51
CA MET A 2 1.84 -7.07 23.29
C MET A 2 0.49 -7.15 22.59
N LYS A 3 -0.13 -5.97 22.38
CA LYS A 3 -1.36 -5.82 21.61
C LYS A 3 -1.10 -6.41 20.22
N ASN A 4 -1.98 -7.28 19.71
CA ASN A 4 -1.92 -7.79 18.33
C ASN A 4 -2.08 -6.61 17.36
N LEU A 5 -0.97 -5.95 17.04
CA LEU A 5 -0.91 -4.83 16.11
C LEU A 5 -1.04 -5.41 14.69
N LYS A 6 -2.20 -5.22 14.09
CA LYS A 6 -2.42 -5.55 12.67
C LYS A 6 -1.90 -4.40 11.82
N THR A 7 -0.82 -4.64 11.10
CA THR A 7 -0.23 -3.67 10.17
C THR A 7 -1.00 -3.64 8.86
N LEU A 8 -1.32 -2.43 8.39
CA LEU A 8 -1.90 -2.19 7.07
C LEU A 8 -1.01 -1.21 6.30
N ILE A 9 -0.57 -1.61 5.12
CA ILE A 9 0.28 -0.84 4.22
C ILE A 9 -0.60 -0.28 3.11
N VAL A 10 -0.82 1.04 3.12
CA VAL A 10 -1.62 1.74 2.10
C VAL A 10 -0.68 2.52 1.20
N TYR A 11 -0.80 2.34 -0.12
CA TYR A 11 0.08 2.99 -1.10
C TYR A 11 -0.65 3.33 -2.40
N TYR A 12 -0.13 4.31 -3.14
CA TYR A 12 -0.52 4.60 -4.52
C TYR A 12 0.67 4.38 -5.45
N SER A 13 0.44 3.85 -6.66
CA SER A 13 1.48 3.74 -7.67
C SER A 13 0.96 4.00 -9.09
N ARG A 14 1.48 5.04 -9.74
CA ARG A 14 1.09 5.39 -11.12
C ARG A 14 1.76 4.51 -12.17
N THR A 15 3.04 4.19 -11.97
CA THR A 15 3.88 3.43 -12.92
C THR A 15 4.48 2.17 -12.32
N GLY A 16 4.13 1.81 -11.08
CA GLY A 16 4.53 0.56 -10.44
C GLY A 16 5.70 0.64 -9.45
N ASN A 17 6.48 1.72 -9.44
CA ASN A 17 7.64 1.83 -8.53
C ASN A 17 7.23 1.70 -7.04
N THR A 18 6.22 2.45 -6.63
CA THR A 18 5.70 2.37 -5.25
C THR A 18 5.13 1.00 -4.91
N LYS A 19 4.57 0.27 -5.89
CA LYS A 19 4.07 -1.10 -5.70
C LYS A 19 5.20 -2.06 -5.33
N VAL A 20 6.36 -1.93 -5.97
CA VAL A 20 7.55 -2.72 -5.63
C VAL A 20 8.03 -2.41 -4.22
N VAL A 21 8.11 -1.12 -3.85
CA VAL A 21 8.51 -0.70 -2.50
C VAL A 21 7.52 -1.17 -1.43
N ALA A 22 6.20 -1.06 -1.68
CA ALA A 22 5.18 -1.53 -0.76
C ALA A 22 5.23 -3.06 -0.55
N LYS A 23 5.59 -3.81 -1.60
CA LYS A 23 5.85 -5.25 -1.49
C LYS A 23 7.07 -5.53 -0.60
N LEU A 24 8.17 -4.81 -0.81
CA LEU A 24 9.37 -4.95 0.03
C LEU A 24 9.08 -4.64 1.51
N ILE A 25 8.35 -3.55 1.79
CA ILE A 25 7.96 -3.21 3.17
C ILE A 25 7.12 -4.35 3.79
N GLN A 26 6.14 -4.89 3.06
CA GLN A 26 5.33 -6.01 3.55
C GLN A 26 6.18 -7.24 3.85
N GLU A 27 7.15 -7.58 3.01
CA GLU A 27 8.07 -8.70 3.24
C GLU A 27 8.90 -8.51 4.52
N MET A 28 9.22 -7.26 4.87
CA MET A 28 10.02 -6.94 6.06
C MET A 28 9.21 -6.88 7.36
N VAL A 29 7.97 -6.38 7.33
CA VAL A 29 7.18 -6.09 8.54
C VAL A 29 5.92 -6.97 8.69
N GLY A 30 5.58 -7.75 7.67
CA GLY A 30 4.31 -8.48 7.59
C GLY A 30 3.09 -7.56 7.37
N GLY A 31 1.90 -8.13 7.57
CA GLY A 31 0.63 -7.40 7.47
C GLY A 31 0.02 -7.35 6.07
N ASP A 32 -1.06 -6.61 5.94
CA ASP A 32 -1.86 -6.50 4.72
C ASP A 32 -1.43 -5.30 3.88
N ARG A 33 -1.66 -5.36 2.56
CA ARG A 33 -1.42 -4.23 1.64
C ARG A 33 -2.66 -3.86 0.85
N VAL A 34 -2.87 -2.57 0.65
CA VAL A 34 -3.97 -2.02 -0.16
C VAL A 34 -3.40 -0.95 -1.09
N GLN A 35 -3.69 -1.07 -2.38
CA GLN A 35 -3.38 -0.05 -3.37
C GLN A 35 -4.55 0.93 -3.47
N ILE A 36 -4.25 2.23 -3.47
CA ILE A 36 -5.21 3.28 -3.80
C ILE A 36 -5.35 3.31 -5.32
N GLU A 37 -6.58 3.16 -5.80
CA GLU A 37 -6.93 3.34 -7.20
C GLU A 37 -7.39 4.78 -7.44
N THR A 38 -6.98 5.35 -8.57
CA THR A 38 -7.42 6.70 -8.97
C THR A 38 -8.72 6.61 -9.74
N GLU A 39 -9.67 7.49 -9.41
CA GLU A 39 -10.80 7.76 -10.28
C GLU A 39 -10.36 8.45 -11.57
N LYS A 40 -11.23 8.42 -12.59
CA LYS A 40 -11.00 9.20 -13.82
C LYS A 40 -10.83 10.67 -13.44
N ARG A 41 -9.80 11.31 -13.99
CA ARG A 41 -9.58 12.75 -13.82
C ARG A 41 -10.82 13.48 -14.36
N PRO A 42 -11.41 14.42 -13.59
CA PRO A 42 -12.46 15.29 -14.12
C PRO A 42 -11.94 15.99 -15.37
N THR A 43 -12.73 15.95 -16.44
CA THR A 43 -12.56 16.80 -17.62
C THR A 43 -13.57 17.92 -17.50
N ASP A 44 -13.08 19.16 -17.44
CA ASP A 44 -13.92 20.36 -17.52
C ASP A 44 -14.76 20.38 -18.81
#